data_AF-A0A853DG50-F1
#
_entry.id   AF-A0A853DG50-F1
#
_cell.length_a   1.000
_cell.length_b   1.000
_cell.length_c   1.000
_cell.angle_alpha   90.00
_cell.angle_beta   90.00
_cell.angle_gamma   90.00
#
_symmetry.space_group_name_H-M   'P 1'
#
loop_
_entity.id
_entity.type
_entity.pdbx_description
1 polymer ?
#
loop_
_entity_poly.entity_id
_entity_poly.type
_entity_poly.pdbx_seq_one_letter_code
_entity_poly.pdbx_strand_id
1 'polypeptide(L)' 'MHWFMIPFFILFFGIALCNVIAPEATWRRTRAWQYKNPGAAEPSAAAFKVQRISGAVAIVVGVVILVVTLSR' A
#
# COMPACT_ATOMS: atom_id res chain seq x y z
N MET A 1 7.53 20.39 -15.47
CA MET A 1 8.00 20.76 -14.10
C MET A 1 7.43 19.74 -13.10
N HIS A 2 7.94 18.50 -13.12
CA HIS A 2 7.32 17.32 -12.45
C HIS A 2 8.07 16.87 -11.19
N TRP A 3 9.22 17.51 -10.93
CA TRP A 3 10.18 17.11 -9.89
C TRP A 3 9.61 17.16 -8.47
N PHE A 4 8.62 18.04 -8.21
CA PHE A 4 7.93 18.12 -6.93
C PHE A 4 7.05 16.90 -6.63
N MET A 5 6.69 16.09 -7.63
CA MET A 5 5.84 14.90 -7.46
C MET A 5 6.65 13.66 -7.01
N ILE A 6 7.97 13.67 -7.22
CA ILE A 6 8.89 12.59 -6.86
C ILE A 6 8.75 12.15 -5.39
N PRO A 7 8.75 13.05 -4.37
CA PRO A 7 8.58 12.62 -2.99
C PRO A 7 7.25 11.90 -2.71
N PHE A 8 6.17 12.29 -3.41
CA PHE A 8 4.87 11.61 -3.28
C PHE A 8 4.91 10.19 -3.83
N PHE A 9 5.59 9.97 -4.95
CA PHE A 9 5.78 8.63 -5.50
C PHE A 9 6.64 7.75 -4.58
N ILE A 10 7.71 8.30 -4.00
CA ILE A 10 8.54 7.57 -3.02
C ILE A 10 7.69 7.13 -1.83
N LEU A 11 6.89 8.04 -1.27
CA LEU A 11 5.99 7.72 -0.16
C LEU A 11 4.96 6.66 -0.55
N PHE A 12 4.33 6.81 -1.72
CA PHE A 12 3.35 5.87 -2.25
C PHE A 12 3.94 4.46 -2.39
N PHE A 13 5.11 4.33 -3.01
CA PHE A 13 5.78 3.04 -3.16
C PHE A 13 6.19 2.44 -1.83
N GLY A 14 6.67 3.24 -0.88
CA GLY A 14 7.00 2.77 0.47
C GLY A 14 5.78 2.17 1.18
N ILE A 15 4.64 2.86 1.13
CA ILE A 15 3.38 2.37 1.73
C ILE A 15 2.88 1.12 0.99
N ALA A 16 2.91 1.13 -0.34
CA ALA A 16 2.48 -0.02 -1.13
C ALA A 16 3.35 -1.25 -0.83
N LEU A 17 4.66 -1.09 -0.70
CA LEU A 17 5.60 -2.15 -0.38
C LEU A 17 5.34 -2.75 1.02
N CYS A 18 5.08 -1.91 2.03
CA CYS A 18 4.68 -2.38 3.37
C CYS A 18 3.41 -3.23 3.33
N ASN A 19 2.43 -2.86 2.50
CA ASN A 19 1.19 -3.63 2.31
C ASN A 19 1.43 -4.97 1.60
N VAL A 20 2.43 -5.08 0.73
CA VAL A 20 2.76 -6.35 0.05
C VAL A 20 3.57 -7.28 0.96
N ILE A 21 4.61 -6.76 1.62
CA ILE A 21 5.54 -7.59 2.42
C ILE A 21 4.89 -8.05 3.72
N ALA A 22 4.29 -7.12 4.47
CA ALA A 22 3.77 -7.38 5.80
C ALA A 22 2.39 -6.73 6.00
N PRO A 23 1.35 -7.21 5.29
CA PRO A 23 -0.01 -6.66 5.40
C PRO A 23 -0.59 -6.77 6.81
N GLU A 24 -0.28 -7.85 7.53
CA GLU A 24 -0.71 -8.08 8.92
C GLU A 24 -0.14 -7.02 9.89
N ALA A 25 1.17 -6.82 9.85
CA ALA A 25 1.83 -5.80 10.66
C ALA A 25 1.34 -4.39 10.29
N THR A 26 1.10 -4.15 9.00
CA THR A 26 0.55 -2.88 8.50
C THR A 26 -0.86 -2.66 9.04
N TRP A 27 -1.73 -3.66 8.96
CA TRP A 27 -3.09 -3.59 9.50
C TRP A 27 -3.09 -3.38 11.02
N ARG A 28 -2.24 -4.10 11.76
CA ARG A 28 -2.11 -3.94 13.21
C ARG A 28 -1.63 -2.55 13.63
N ARG A 29 -0.79 -1.89 12.85
CA ARG A 29 -0.31 -0.54 13.18
C ARG A 29 -1.26 0.56 12.72
N THR A 30 -1.96 0.36 11.61
CA THR A 30 -2.72 1.44 10.94
C THR A 30 -4.22 1.38 11.18
N ARG A 31 -4.79 0.19 11.43
CA ARG A 31 -6.24 -0.04 11.49
C ARG A 31 -6.71 -0.68 12.78
N ALA A 32 -5.88 -1.47 13.46
CA ALA A 32 -6.30 -2.16 14.68
C ALA A 32 -6.80 -1.24 15.79
N TRP A 33 -6.27 -0.01 15.91
CA TRP A 33 -6.70 0.97 16.91
C TRP A 33 -8.16 1.40 16.75
N GLN A 34 -8.75 1.24 15.57
CA GLN A 34 -10.14 1.59 15.29
C GLN A 34 -11.13 0.58 15.90
N TYR A 35 -10.66 -0.61 16.25
CA TYR A 35 -11.50 -1.69 16.74
C TYR A 35 -11.37 -1.85 18.25
N LYS A 36 -12.52 -1.96 18.93
CA LYS A 36 -12.58 -2.20 20.38
C LYS A 36 -11.89 -3.52 20.78
N ASN A 37 -12.00 -4.54 19.94
CA ASN A 37 -11.32 -5.84 20.09
C ASN A 37 -10.53 -6.18 18.82
N PRO A 38 -9.25 -5.78 18.73
CA PRO A 38 -8.46 -5.95 17.52
C PRO A 38 -8.25 -7.41 17.11
N GLY A 39 -8.06 -8.33 18.06
CA GLY A 39 -7.87 -9.75 17.75
C GLY A 39 -9.10 -10.45 17.16
N ALA A 40 -10.31 -9.91 17.41
CA ALA A 40 -11.55 -10.43 16.82
C ALA A 40 -11.90 -9.78 15.47
N ALA A 41 -11.33 -8.60 15.19
CA ALA A 41 -11.53 -7.86 13.95
C ALA A 41 -10.37 -8.07 12.94
N GLU A 42 -9.41 -8.93 13.27
CA GLU A 42 -8.26 -9.22 12.41
C GLU A 42 -8.75 -9.82 11.07
N PRO A 43 -8.32 -9.25 9.92
CA PRO A 43 -8.72 -9.74 8.62
C PRO A 43 -8.39 -11.22 8.45
N SER A 44 -9.23 -11.94 7.71
CA SER A 44 -8.96 -13.33 7.38
C SER A 44 -7.69 -13.47 6.52
N ALA A 45 -7.10 -14.66 6.51
CA ALA A 45 -5.95 -14.95 5.65
C ALA A 45 -6.23 -14.69 4.15
N ALA A 46 -7.49 -14.81 3.71
CA ALA A 46 -7.90 -14.46 2.35
C ALA A 46 -7.86 -12.94 2.12
N ALA A 47 -8.32 -12.14 3.08
CA ALA A 47 -8.27 -10.68 3.00
C ALA A 47 -6.82 -10.17 2.92
N PHE A 48 -5.90 -10.76 3.69
CA PHE A 48 -4.47 -10.41 3.58
C PHE A 48 -3.87 -10.79 2.23
N LYS A 49 -4.28 -11.92 1.63
CA LYS A 49 -3.88 -12.28 0.26
C LYS A 49 -4.36 -11.25 -0.76
N VAL A 50 -5.63 -10.84 -0.68
CA VAL A 50 -6.18 -9.77 -1.52
C VAL A 50 -5.41 -8.46 -1.33
N GLN A 51 -5.06 -8.11 -0.09
CA GLN A 51 -4.30 -6.90 0.21
C GLN A 51 -2.90 -6.90 -0.42
N ARG A 52 -2.22 -8.06 -0.42
CA ARG A 52 -0.93 -8.21 -1.13
C ARG A 52 -1.11 -8.03 -2.64
N ILE A 53 -2.12 -8.66 -3.23
CA ILE A 53 -2.42 -8.55 -4.67
C ILE A 53 -2.75 -7.08 -5.02
N SER A 54 -3.60 -6.42 -4.24
CA SER A 54 -3.93 -5.01 -4.48
C SER A 54 -2.72 -4.10 -4.32
N GLY A 55 -1.83 -4.39 -3.36
CA GLY A 55 -0.56 -3.67 -3.21
C GLY A 55 0.35 -3.84 -4.42
N ALA A 56 0.47 -5.06 -4.96
CA ALA A 56 1.25 -5.33 -6.17
C ALA A 56 0.66 -4.61 -7.40
N VAL A 57 -0.66 -4.64 -7.57
CA VAL A 57 -1.36 -3.90 -8.65
C VAL A 57 -1.14 -2.39 -8.51
N ALA A 58 -1.25 -1.85 -7.29
CA ALA A 58 -1.01 -0.43 -7.02
C ALA A 58 0.43 0.00 -7.39
N ILE A 59 1.43 -0.85 -7.12
CA ILE A 59 2.82 -0.61 -7.55
C ILE A 59 2.91 -0.55 -9.07
N VAL A 60 2.35 -1.54 -9.78
CA VAL A 60 2.40 -1.57 -11.25
C VAL A 60 1.74 -0.32 -11.86
N VAL A 61 0.54 0.02 -11.40
CA VAL A 61 -0.18 1.22 -11.87
C VAL A 61 0.62 2.50 -11.54
N GLY A 62 1.18 2.59 -10.34
CA GLY A 62 2.02 3.71 -9.93
C GLY A 62 3.25 3.89 -10.82
N VAL A 63 3.92 2.79 -11.21
CA VAL A 63 5.07 2.83 -12.12
C VAL A 63 4.64 3.32 -13.51
N VAL A 64 3.53 2.80 -14.04
CA VAL A 64 3.01 3.25 -15.35
C VAL A 64 2.71 4.74 -15.33
N ILE A 65 2.02 5.24 -14.30
CA ILE A 65 1.72 6.67 -14.15
C ILE A 65 3.01 7.49 -14.05
N LEU A 66 3.99 7.03 -13.27
CA LEU A 66 5.28 7.71 -13.12
C LEU A 66 6.00 7.82 -14.47
N VAL A 67 6.11 6.71 -15.21
CA VAL A 67 6.77 6.67 -16.52
C VAL A 67 6.07 7.60 -17.51
N VAL A 68 4.74 7.52 -17.61
CA VAL A 68 3.95 8.41 -18.48
C VAL A 68 4.16 9.87 -18.11
N THR A 69 4.17 10.20 -16.82
CA THR A 69 4.35 11.57 -16.33
C THR A 69 5.77 12.10 -16.58
N LEU A 70 6.80 11.25 -16.49
CA LEU A 70 8.19 11.63 -16.78
C LEU A 70 8.49 11.74 -18.28
N SER A 71 7.73 11.02 -19.12
CA SER A 71 7.89 11.01 -20.57
C SER A 71 7.25 12.20 -21.30
N ARG A 72 6.49 13.03 -20.59
CA ARG A 72 5.83 14.25 -21.11
C ARG A 72 6.50 15.50 -20.55
#